data_AF-A0A7X6UEJ8-F1
#
_entry.id   AF-A0A7X6UEJ8-F1
#
_cell.length_a   1.000
_cell.length_b   1.000
_cell.length_c   1.000
_cell.angle_alpha   90.00
_cell.angle_beta   90.00
_cell.angle_gamma   90.00
#
_symmetry.space_group_name_H-M   'P 1'
#
loop_
_entity.id
_entity.type
_entity.pdbx_description
1 polymer ?
#
loop_
_entity_poly.entity_id
_entity_poly.type
_entity_poly.pdbx_seq_one_letter_code
_entity_poly.pdbx_strand_id
1 'polypeptide(L)'
;MRIFTEKMKEVLASVLPVTLFVVILHFSVTPLTGMQIGQFLLGAFLVLTGLSVFLVGVDLGATPIGRHSGRVLVNTGKLPLLLAGGLLLGFLISVAEPDLQILASQVQQLTSASITKWQMVIVVSIGVGILVMVGFWRIIKQV
;
A
#
# COMPACT_ATOMS: atom_id res chain seq x y z
N MET A 1 -14.24 -15.13 15.30
CA MET A 1 -12.98 -15.91 15.35
C MET A 1 -12.41 -16.24 13.98
N ARG A 2 -13.20 -16.71 12.99
CA ARG A 2 -12.69 -17.00 11.63
C ARG A 2 -11.97 -15.84 10.93
N ILE A 3 -12.56 -14.63 10.98
CA ILE A 3 -12.01 -13.43 10.31
C ILE A 3 -10.58 -13.10 10.80
N PHE A 4 -10.36 -13.15 12.11
CA PHE A 4 -9.02 -12.87 12.66
C PHE A 4 -7.99 -13.92 12.22
N THR A 5 -8.36 -15.21 12.23
CA THR A 5 -7.47 -16.28 11.79
C THR A 5 -7.17 -16.20 10.29
N GLU A 6 -8.15 -15.80 9.47
CA GLU A 6 -7.96 -15.55 8.04
C GLU A 6 -7.00 -14.37 7.80
N LYS A 7 -7.18 -13.25 8.50
CA LYS A 7 -6.28 -12.09 8.39
C LYS A 7 -4.87 -12.38 8.89
N MET A 8 -4.74 -13.17 9.95
CA MET A 8 -3.43 -13.60 10.41
C MET A 8 -2.72 -14.48 9.38
N LYS A 9 -3.44 -15.35 8.64
CA LYS A 9 -2.85 -16.13 7.55
C LYS A 9 -2.43 -15.26 6.36
N GLU A 10 -3.26 -14.28 5.99
CA GLU A 10 -2.97 -13.31 4.92
C GLU A 10 -1.69 -12.52 5.24
N VAL A 11 -1.62 -11.94 6.44
CA VAL A 11 -0.45 -11.19 6.91
C VAL A 11 0.78 -12.08 7.01
N LEU A 12 0.64 -13.32 7.48
CA LEU A 12 1.75 -14.26 7.55
C LEU A 12 2.26 -14.61 6.14
N ALA A 13 1.39 -14.83 5.16
CA ALA A 13 1.79 -15.09 3.78
C ALA A 13 2.53 -13.90 3.14
N SER A 14 2.24 -12.66 3.55
CA SER A 14 2.92 -11.46 3.06
C SER A 14 4.24 -11.15 3.79
N VAL A 15 4.28 -11.28 5.12
CA VAL A 15 5.44 -10.89 5.95
C VAL A 15 6.49 -12.00 6.00
N LEU A 16 6.08 -13.27 6.05
CA LEU A 16 7.01 -14.41 6.17
C LEU A 16 8.05 -14.45 5.05
N PRO A 17 7.72 -14.27 3.75
CA PRO A 17 8.72 -14.26 2.69
C PRO A 17 9.75 -13.15 2.87
N VAL A 18 9.33 -11.97 3.30
CA VAL A 18 10.23 -10.83 3.55
C VAL A 18 11.14 -11.11 4.75
N THR A 19 10.57 -11.64 5.84
CA THR A 19 11.36 -12.04 7.03
C THR A 19 12.39 -13.11 6.67
N LEU A 20 11.97 -14.14 5.92
CA LEU A 20 12.85 -15.22 5.49
C LEU A 20 13.96 -14.71 4.57
N PHE A 21 13.63 -13.81 3.64
CA PHE A 21 14.61 -13.18 2.76
C PHE A 21 15.68 -12.41 3.54
N VAL A 22 15.29 -11.60 4.53
CA VAL A 22 16.24 -10.86 5.38
C VAL A 22 17.10 -11.82 6.21
N VAL A 23 16.52 -12.90 6.76
CA VAL A 23 17.27 -13.91 7.52
C VAL A 23 18.30 -14.62 6.62
N ILE A 24 17.95 -14.95 5.37
CA ILE A 24 18.90 -15.54 4.42
C ILE A 24 20.04 -14.54 4.12
N LEU A 25 19.72 -13.28 3.84
CA LEU A 25 20.73 -12.25 3.58
C LEU A 25 21.65 -11.99 4.77
N HIS A 26 21.13 -12.09 5.99
CA HIS A 26 21.94 -12.01 7.22
C HIS A 26 23.03 -13.08 7.25
N PHE A 27 22.73 -14.32 6.84
CA PHE A 27 23.73 -15.40 6.81
C PHE A 27 24.66 -15.35 5.58
N SER A 28 24.23 -14.80 4.45
CA SER A 28 25.00 -14.87 3.20
C SER A 28 25.76 -13.58 2.83
N VAL A 29 25.12 -12.41 2.90
CA VAL A 29 25.64 -11.18 2.26
C VAL A 29 25.98 -10.10 3.29
N THR A 30 25.14 -9.91 4.30
CA THR A 30 25.27 -8.80 5.25
C THR A 30 25.06 -9.31 6.68
N PRO A 31 26.10 -9.87 7.32
CA PRO A 31 26.01 -10.33 8.69
C PRO A 31 25.67 -9.17 9.62
N LEU A 32 24.54 -9.30 10.31
CA LEU A 32 24.05 -8.34 11.28
C LEU A 32 24.60 -8.72 12.66
N THR A 33 24.69 -7.74 13.56
CA THR A 33 25.00 -8.05 14.96
C THR A 33 23.87 -8.85 15.61
N GLY A 34 24.18 -9.65 16.63
CA GLY A 34 23.19 -10.43 17.38
C GLY A 34 22.03 -9.59 17.94
N MET A 35 22.33 -8.33 18.31
CA MET A 35 21.31 -7.38 18.77
C MET A 35 20.37 -6.94 17.64
N GLN A 36 20.91 -6.63 16.45
CA GLN A 36 20.11 -6.17 15.30
C GLN A 36 19.17 -7.27 14.78
N ILE A 37 19.63 -8.52 14.69
CA ILE A 37 18.77 -9.63 14.26
C ILE A 37 17.67 -9.91 15.29
N GLY A 38 17.97 -9.80 16.59
CA GLY A 38 16.96 -9.92 17.65
C GLY A 38 15.89 -8.83 17.57
N GLN A 39 16.29 -7.58 17.35
CA GLN A 39 15.37 -6.46 17.14
C GLN A 39 14.52 -6.65 15.89
N PHE A 40 15.11 -7.14 14.80
CA PHE A 40 14.40 -7.45 13.56
C PHE A 40 13.33 -8.52 13.75
N LEU A 41 13.66 -9.64 14.38
CA LEU A 41 12.72 -10.74 14.62
C LEU A 41 11.58 -10.32 15.55
N LEU A 42 11.89 -9.56 16.61
CA LEU A 42 10.87 -8.98 17.49
C LEU A 42 9.97 -8.00 16.72
N GLY A 43 10.55 -7.13 15.91
CA GLY A 43 9.82 -6.20 15.05
C GLY A 43 8.91 -6.92 14.06
N ALA A 44 9.40 -7.98 13.40
CA ALA A 44 8.60 -8.81 12.50
C ALA A 44 7.41 -9.46 13.22
N PHE A 45 7.60 -9.96 14.44
CA PHE A 45 6.53 -10.48 15.27
C PHE A 45 5.49 -9.42 15.66
N LEU A 46 5.95 -8.22 16.05
CA LEU A 46 5.07 -7.10 16.36
C LEU A 46 4.28 -6.62 15.13
N VAL A 47 4.89 -6.59 13.95
CA VAL A 47 4.20 -6.27 12.69
C VAL A 47 3.16 -7.34 12.35
N LEU A 48 3.50 -8.63 12.46
CA LEU A 48 2.55 -9.73 12.21
C LEU A 48 1.28 -9.59 13.06
N THR A 49 1.46 -9.37 14.36
CA THR A 49 0.35 -9.25 15.31
C THR A 49 -0.40 -7.93 15.14
N GLY A 50 0.31 -6.81 15.08
CA GLY A 50 -0.25 -5.47 14.95
C GLY A 50 -1.00 -5.25 13.63
N LEU A 51 -0.43 -5.67 12.51
CA LEU A 51 -1.06 -5.56 11.19
C LEU A 51 -2.31 -6.45 11.10
N SER A 52 -2.29 -7.64 11.70
CA SER A 52 -3.47 -8.51 11.76
C SER A 52 -4.63 -7.85 12.50
N VAL A 53 -4.37 -7.24 13.67
CA VAL A 53 -5.39 -6.50 14.44
C VAL A 53 -5.87 -5.28 13.66
N PHE A 54 -4.94 -4.52 13.06
CA PHE A 54 -5.26 -3.35 12.25
C PHE A 54 -6.17 -3.69 11.07
N LEU A 55 -5.85 -4.73 10.30
CA LEU A 55 -6.65 -5.13 9.13
C LEU A 55 -8.05 -5.60 9.51
N VAL A 56 -8.20 -6.29 10.65
CA VAL A 56 -9.53 -6.61 11.18
C VAL A 56 -10.32 -5.34 11.50
N GLY A 57 -9.66 -4.33 12.11
CA GLY A 57 -10.27 -3.02 12.35
C GLY A 57 -10.68 -2.29 11.06
N VAL A 58 -9.84 -2.32 10.03
CA VAL A 58 -10.13 -1.77 8.70
C VAL A 58 -11.35 -2.45 8.07
N ASP A 59 -11.42 -3.78 8.13
CA ASP A 59 -12.53 -4.55 7.53
C ASP A 59 -13.86 -4.35 8.23
N LEU A 60 -13.85 -4.10 9.54
CA LEU A 60 -15.05 -3.80 10.31
C LEU A 60 -15.46 -2.32 10.23
N GLY A 61 -14.51 -1.41 10.01
CA GLY A 61 -14.75 0.04 10.04
C GLY A 61 -14.65 0.71 8.66
N ALA A 62 -13.42 0.86 8.16
CA ALA A 62 -13.14 1.64 6.95
C ALA A 62 -13.70 1.00 5.67
N THR A 63 -13.63 -0.33 5.54
CA THR A 63 -14.10 -1.06 4.34
C THR A 63 -15.62 -0.90 4.13
N PRO A 64 -16.50 -1.06 5.14
CA PRO A 64 -17.92 -0.74 5.01
C PRO A 64 -18.18 0.70 4.56
N ILE A 65 -17.47 1.68 5.13
CA ILE A 65 -17.60 3.10 4.77
C ILE A 65 -17.26 3.29 3.29
N GLY A 66 -16.12 2.77 2.84
CA GLY A 66 -15.70 2.83 1.43
C GLY A 66 -16.73 2.19 0.49
N ARG A 67 -17.30 1.04 0.85
CA ARG A 67 -18.34 0.37 0.05
C ARG A 67 -19.63 1.18 -0.04
N HIS A 68 -20.06 1.83 1.04
CA HIS A 68 -21.29 2.63 1.03
C HIS A 68 -21.09 3.90 0.20
N SER A 69 -20.00 4.63 0.42
CA SER A 69 -19.64 5.82 -0.37
C SER A 69 -19.46 5.48 -1.85
N GLY A 70 -18.79 4.37 -2.16
CA GLY A 70 -18.61 3.89 -3.53
C GLY A 70 -19.94 3.54 -4.23
N ARG A 71 -20.87 2.88 -3.53
CA ARG A 71 -22.21 2.60 -4.10
C ARG A 71 -22.98 3.87 -4.43
N VAL A 72 -22.96 4.87 -3.56
CA VAL A 72 -23.61 6.17 -3.82
C VAL A 72 -22.98 6.85 -5.04
N LEU A 73 -21.65 6.81 -5.15
CA LEU A 73 -20.92 7.38 -6.29
C LEU A 73 -21.31 6.70 -7.62
N VAL A 74 -21.43 5.37 -7.64
CA VAL A 74 -21.84 4.61 -8.82
C VAL A 74 -23.33 4.83 -9.14
N ASN A 75 -24.21 4.78 -8.15
CA ASN A 75 -25.65 4.96 -8.31
C ASN A 75 -26.05 6.37 -8.79
N THR A 76 -25.15 7.35 -8.67
CA THR A 76 -25.38 8.70 -9.21
C THR A 76 -25.50 8.69 -10.74
N GLY A 77 -25.00 7.66 -11.43
CA GLY A 77 -25.11 7.49 -12.89
C GLY A 77 -24.29 8.48 -13.72
N LYS A 78 -23.65 9.47 -13.08
CA LYS A 78 -22.81 10.48 -13.73
C LYS A 78 -21.41 9.91 -13.97
N LEU A 79 -21.18 9.38 -15.17
CA LEU A 79 -19.88 8.90 -15.62
C LEU A 79 -18.70 9.85 -15.32
N PRO A 80 -18.76 11.18 -15.58
CA PRO A 80 -17.64 12.07 -15.26
C PRO A 80 -17.35 12.17 -13.75
N LEU A 81 -18.37 12.08 -12.90
CA LEU A 81 -18.20 12.13 -11.44
C LEU A 81 -17.47 10.88 -10.93
N LEU A 82 -17.81 9.71 -11.49
CA LEU A 82 -17.14 8.47 -11.16
C LEU A 82 -15.67 8.48 -11.59
N LEU A 83 -15.39 8.93 -12.82
CA LEU A 83 -14.02 9.01 -13.34
C LEU A 83 -13.17 9.98 -12.54
N ALA A 84 -13.70 11.16 -12.22
CA ALA A 84 -13.03 12.13 -11.35
C ALA A 84 -12.79 11.54 -9.95
N GLY A 85 -13.76 10.80 -9.40
CA GLY A 85 -13.61 10.10 -8.13
C GLY A 85 -12.49 9.05 -8.16
N GLY A 86 -12.41 8.24 -9.21
CA GLY A 86 -11.33 7.25 -9.40
C GLY A 86 -9.96 7.90 -9.55
N LEU A 87 -9.87 8.97 -10.33
CA LEU A 87 -8.64 9.77 -10.50
C LEU A 87 -8.16 10.33 -9.16
N LEU A 88 -9.05 10.98 -8.40
CA LEU A 88 -8.72 11.57 -7.10
C LEU A 88 -8.35 10.51 -6.07
N LEU A 89 -9.09 9.39 -5.99
CA LEU A 89 -8.76 8.31 -5.08
C LEU A 89 -7.40 7.69 -5.40
N GLY A 90 -7.14 7.36 -6.67
CA GLY A 90 -5.85 6.80 -7.08
C GLY A 90 -4.68 7.76 -6.81
N PHE A 91 -4.87 9.05 -7.09
CA PHE A 91 -3.88 10.07 -6.77
C PHE A 91 -3.62 10.17 -5.26
N LEU A 92 -4.67 10.31 -4.44
CA LEU A 92 -4.54 10.48 -2.99
C LEU A 92 -3.92 9.26 -2.30
N ILE A 93 -4.31 8.04 -2.71
CA ILE A 93 -3.74 6.80 -2.18
C ILE A 93 -2.24 6.75 -2.49
N SER A 94 -1.85 7.06 -3.73
CA SER A 94 -0.45 7.03 -4.14
C SER A 94 0.39 8.11 -3.45
N VAL A 95 -0.13 9.34 -3.28
CA VAL A 95 0.60 10.41 -2.57
C VAL A 95 0.79 10.06 -1.09
N ALA A 96 -0.22 9.42 -0.48
CA ALA A 96 -0.17 9.00 0.92
C ALA A 96 0.73 7.78 1.16
N GLU A 97 1.16 7.09 0.11
CA GLU A 97 1.96 5.87 0.21
C GLU A 97 3.38 6.19 0.72
N PRO A 98 3.77 5.72 1.92
CA PRO A 98 5.06 6.03 2.50
C PRO A 98 6.22 5.45 1.68
N ASP A 99 6.02 4.28 1.07
CA ASP A 99 7.05 3.60 0.28
C ASP A 99 7.45 4.42 -0.95
N LEU A 100 6.48 5.01 -1.66
CA LEU A 100 6.74 5.93 -2.78
C LEU A 100 7.52 7.16 -2.30
N GLN A 101 7.17 7.70 -1.13
CA GLN A 101 7.87 8.86 -0.57
C GLN A 101 9.31 8.55 -0.18
N ILE A 102 9.58 7.35 0.35
CA ILE A 102 10.93 6.87 0.68
C ILE A 102 11.72 6.69 -0.61
N LEU A 103 11.17 6.01 -1.62
CA LEU A 103 11.82 5.83 -2.91
C LEU A 103 12.14 7.19 -3.56
N ALA A 104 11.20 8.13 -3.55
CA ALA A 104 11.42 9.46 -4.08
C ALA A 104 12.53 10.24 -3.34
N SER A 105 12.67 10.02 -2.03
CA SER A 105 13.78 10.59 -1.26
C SER A 105 15.14 9.97 -1.62
N GLN A 106 15.18 8.66 -1.88
CA GLN A 106 16.38 7.97 -2.34
C GLN A 106 16.79 8.44 -3.73
N VAL A 107 15.84 8.56 -4.66
CA VAL A 107 16.09 9.08 -6.01
C VAL A 107 16.61 10.51 -5.97
N GLN A 108 16.04 11.37 -5.11
CA GLN A 108 16.54 12.74 -4.96
C GLN A 108 18.01 12.78 -4.48
N GLN A 109 18.38 11.91 -3.55
CA GLN A 109 19.76 11.80 -3.05
C GLN A 109 20.71 11.29 -4.12
N LEU A 110 20.30 10.28 -4.91
CA LEU A 110 21.14 9.65 -5.93
C LEU A 110 21.28 10.49 -7.22
N THR A 111 20.34 11.41 -7.48
CA THR A 111 20.34 12.27 -8.67
C THR A 111 20.91 13.67 -8.41
N SER A 112 21.58 13.88 -7.26
CA SER A 112 22.10 15.20 -6.86
C SER A 112 21.03 16.30 -6.92
N ALA A 113 19.81 15.98 -6.50
CA ALA A 113 18.63 16.86 -6.54
C ALA A 113 18.16 17.32 -7.93
N SER A 114 18.61 16.68 -9.03
CA SER A 114 18.06 16.95 -10.36
C SER A 114 16.57 16.56 -10.46
N ILE A 115 16.14 15.53 -9.72
CA ILE A 115 14.73 15.16 -9.55
C ILE A 115 14.39 15.34 -8.07
N THR A 116 13.43 16.23 -7.77
CA THR A 116 12.97 16.43 -6.40
C THR A 116 11.96 15.36 -5.97
N LYS A 117 11.90 15.07 -4.66
CA LYS A 117 10.94 14.14 -4.06
C LYS A 117 9.51 14.42 -4.55
N TRP A 118 9.08 15.68 -4.49
CA TRP A 118 7.72 16.07 -4.85
C TRP A 118 7.43 15.95 -6.35
N GLN A 119 8.40 16.21 -7.22
CA GLN A 119 8.22 15.98 -8.66
C GLN A 119 7.95 14.49 -8.95
N MET A 120 8.73 13.60 -8.35
CA MET A 120 8.56 12.16 -8.56
C MET A 120 7.21 11.67 -7.99
N VAL A 121 6.87 12.06 -6.76
CA VAL A 121 5.60 11.67 -6.13
C VAL A 121 4.42 12.15 -6.97
N ILE A 122 4.38 13.42 -7.36
CA ILE A 122 3.24 13.97 -8.12
C ILE A 122 3.09 13.28 -9.48
N VAL A 123 4.17 13.09 -10.23
CA VAL A 123 4.12 12.47 -11.56
C VAL A 123 3.63 11.02 -11.47
N VAL A 124 4.17 10.24 -10.54
CA VAL A 124 3.76 8.85 -10.34
C VAL A 124 2.29 8.79 -9.88
N SER A 125 1.89 9.63 -8.93
CA SER A 125 0.51 9.64 -8.42
C SER A 125 -0.50 10.08 -9.47
N ILE A 126 -0.17 11.01 -10.37
CA ILE A 126 -1.00 11.36 -11.52
C ILE A 126 -1.14 10.14 -12.45
N GLY A 127 -0.04 9.46 -12.76
CA GLY A 127 -0.05 8.25 -13.59
C GLY A 127 -0.94 7.16 -13.01
N VAL A 128 -0.80 6.86 -11.71
CA VAL A 128 -1.63 5.89 -11.00
C VAL A 128 -3.09 6.33 -10.99
N GLY A 129 -3.39 7.60 -10.71
CA GLY A 129 -4.74 8.13 -10.74
C GLY A 129 -5.41 7.96 -12.11
N ILE A 130 -4.69 8.25 -13.21
CA ILE A 130 -5.20 8.05 -14.57
C ILE A 130 -5.47 6.56 -14.84
N LEU A 131 -4.56 5.67 -14.43
CA LEU A 131 -4.75 4.23 -14.60
C LEU A 131 -5.97 3.70 -13.83
N VAL A 132 -6.19 4.18 -12.60
CA VAL A 132 -7.38 3.84 -11.80
C VAL A 132 -8.67 4.37 -12.46
N MET A 133 -8.65 5.61 -12.95
CA MET A 133 -9.76 6.20 -13.70
C MET A 133 -10.11 5.35 -14.94
N VAL A 134 -9.09 4.94 -15.72
CA VAL A 134 -9.27 4.05 -16.87
C VAL A 134 -9.80 2.67 -16.42
N GLY A 135 -9.34 2.15 -15.28
CA GLY A 135 -9.88 0.93 -14.68
C GLY A 135 -11.37 1.04 -14.38
N PHE A 136 -11.84 2.15 -13.82
CA PHE A 136 -13.26 2.39 -13.56
C PHE A 136 -14.07 2.49 -14.85
N TRP A 137 -13.54 3.21 -15.85
CA TRP A 137 -14.14 3.27 -17.19
C TRP A 137 -14.33 1.87 -17.76
N ARG A 138 -13.28 1.04 -17.68
CA ARG A 138 -13.24 -0.32 -18.20
C ARG A 138 -14.30 -1.21 -17.55
N ILE A 139 -14.39 -1.21 -16.21
CA ILE A 139 -15.35 -2.02 -15.46
C ILE A 139 -16.79 -1.66 -15.83
N ILE A 140 -17.11 -0.37 -15.98
CA ILE A 140 -18.47 0.06 -16.33
C ILE A 140 -18.83 -0.25 -17.77
N LYS A 141 -17.93 0.01 -18.72
CA LYS A 141 -18.19 -0.26 -20.12
C LYS A 141 -18.02 -1.74 -20.50
N GLN A 142 -17.57 -2.59 -19.57
CA GLN A 142 -17.28 -4.01 -19.77
C GLN A 142 -16.35 -4.26 -20.99
N VAL A 143 -15.36 -3.39 -21.18
CA VAL A 143 -14.36 -3.48 -22.27
C VAL A 143 -13.09 -4.19 -21.79
#